data_AF-A0A1V3WWE2-F1
#
_entry.id   AF-A0A1V3WWE2-F1
#
_cell.length_a   1.000
_cell.length_b   1.000
_cell.length_c   1.000
_cell.angle_alpha   90.00
_cell.angle_beta   90.00
_cell.angle_gamma   90.00
#
_symmetry.space_group_name_H-M   'P 1'
#
loop_
_entity.id
_entity.type
_entity.pdbx_description
1 polymer ?
#
loop_
_entity_poly.entity_id
_entity_poly.type
_entity_poly.pdbx_seq_one_letter_code
_entity_poly.pdbx_strand_id
1 'polypeptide(L)'
;MTVVILNNGGVYRGDEASASGSDPAPTVLNARARHELIAEAFSGKGYHVTTPAELTAALTEALASGDRRSSIASSARPPGWRADTWRA
;
A
#
# COMPACT_ATOMS: atom_id res chain seq x y z
N MET A 1 6.24 -15.54 -1.84
CA MET A 1 6.59 -14.20 -2.34
C MET A 1 5.88 -13.19 -1.47
N THR A 2 6.56 -12.12 -1.07
CA THR A 2 5.98 -11.02 -0.28
C THR A 2 5.99 -9.76 -1.11
N VAL A 3 4.84 -9.08 -1.23
CA VAL A 3 4.68 -7.81 -1.94
C VAL A 3 4.36 -6.72 -0.92
N VAL A 4 5.12 -5.63 -0.95
CA VAL A 4 4.85 -4.45 -0.12
C VAL A 4 4.33 -3.34 -1.03
N ILE A 5 3.11 -2.88 -0.78
CA ILE A 5 2.46 -1.81 -1.52
C ILE A 5 2.46 -0.55 -0.66
N LEU A 6 3.22 0.44 -1.10
CA LEU A 6 3.18 1.78 -0.53
C LEU A 6 2.03 2.55 -1.18
N ASN A 7 0.84 2.47 -0.57
CA ASN A 7 -0.37 3.09 -1.10
C ASN A 7 -0.37 4.59 -0.76
N ASN A 8 0.20 5.38 -1.64
CA ASN A 8 0.18 6.84 -1.63
C ASN A 8 -1.02 7.43 -2.41
N GLY A 9 -1.92 6.58 -2.91
CA GLY A 9 -3.12 7.02 -3.63
C GLY A 9 -2.89 7.55 -5.04
N GLY A 10 -1.75 7.30 -5.68
CA GLY A 10 -1.53 7.72 -7.08
C GLY A 10 -0.10 7.62 -7.58
N VAL A 11 0.11 8.01 -8.83
CA VAL A 11 1.44 8.03 -9.46
C VAL A 11 2.23 9.21 -8.91
N TYR A 12 3.36 8.93 -8.24
CA TYR A 12 4.16 9.86 -7.43
C TYR A 12 3.47 10.39 -6.16
N ARG A 13 2.21 10.84 -6.28
CA ARG A 13 1.37 11.41 -5.21
C ARG A 13 -0.10 11.07 -5.46
N GLY A 14 -0.95 11.23 -4.47
CA GLY A 14 -2.41 10.97 -4.56
C GLY A 14 -3.29 12.17 -4.25
N ASP A 15 -2.73 13.38 -4.28
CA ASP A 15 -3.35 14.63 -3.82
C ASP A 15 -3.48 15.69 -4.92
N GLU A 16 -3.29 15.31 -6.19
CA GLU A 16 -3.43 16.23 -7.32
C GLU A 16 -4.90 16.62 -7.55
N ALA A 17 -5.15 17.92 -7.73
CA ALA A 17 -6.48 18.44 -7.99
C ALA A 17 -6.92 18.17 -9.44
N SER A 18 -8.21 17.96 -9.64
CA SER A 18 -8.78 17.84 -10.98
C SER A 18 -8.61 19.14 -11.77
N ALA A 19 -8.21 19.02 -13.05
CA ALA A 19 -8.05 20.17 -13.93
C ALA A 19 -9.36 20.65 -14.57
N SER A 20 -10.41 19.82 -14.60
CA SER A 20 -11.60 20.11 -15.42
C SER A 20 -12.95 19.65 -14.84
N GLY A 21 -13.01 19.23 -13.57
CA GLY A 21 -14.30 18.86 -12.98
C GLY A 21 -14.18 18.09 -11.68
N SER A 22 -15.14 17.19 -11.46
CA SER A 22 -15.22 16.33 -10.27
C SER A 22 -14.39 15.06 -10.38
N ASP A 23 -13.94 14.69 -11.58
CA ASP A 23 -13.18 13.47 -11.79
C ASP A 23 -11.79 13.59 -11.16
N PRO A 24 -11.21 12.49 -10.65
CA PRO A 24 -9.84 12.49 -10.15
C PRO A 24 -8.85 12.98 -11.21
N ALA A 25 -7.77 13.62 -10.79
CA ALA A 25 -6.67 13.95 -11.71
C ALA A 25 -6.11 12.66 -12.35
N PRO A 26 -5.50 12.72 -13.56
CA PRO A 26 -5.04 11.53 -14.29
C PRO A 26 -4.06 10.62 -13.54
N THR A 27 -3.40 11.15 -12.51
CA THR A 27 -2.42 10.45 -11.67
C THR A 27 -3.00 9.95 -10.35
N VAL A 28 -4.22 10.34 -9.99
CA VAL A 28 -4.87 10.01 -8.71
C VAL A 28 -5.61 8.68 -8.81
N LEU A 29 -5.35 7.83 -7.82
CA LEU A 29 -6.00 6.54 -7.61
C LEU A 29 -6.79 6.57 -6.29
N ASN A 30 -7.46 5.47 -5.96
CA ASN A 30 -8.18 5.37 -4.69
C ASN A 30 -7.21 5.22 -3.50
N ALA A 31 -7.00 6.29 -2.73
CA ALA A 31 -6.17 6.29 -1.53
C ALA A 31 -6.62 5.30 -0.43
N ARG A 32 -7.87 4.83 -0.47
CA ARG A 32 -8.41 3.82 0.44
C ARG A 32 -8.41 2.41 -0.13
N ALA A 33 -7.76 2.19 -1.28
CA ALA A 33 -7.68 0.86 -1.88
C ALA A 33 -7.04 -0.16 -0.91
N ARG A 34 -7.74 -1.28 -0.72
CA ARG A 34 -7.40 -2.39 0.18
C ARG A 34 -6.74 -3.51 -0.60
N HIS A 35 -5.48 -3.29 -1.01
CA HIS A 35 -4.76 -4.20 -1.90
C HIS A 35 -4.47 -5.57 -1.28
N GLU A 36 -4.42 -5.64 0.05
CA GLU A 36 -4.20 -6.88 0.77
C GLU A 36 -5.34 -7.89 0.55
N LEU A 37 -6.54 -7.42 0.22
CA LEU A 37 -7.68 -8.28 -0.14
C LEU A 37 -7.44 -9.06 -1.44
N ILE A 38 -6.54 -8.59 -2.31
CA ILE A 38 -6.11 -9.34 -3.50
C ILE A 38 -5.41 -10.63 -3.06
N ALA A 39 -4.58 -10.59 -2.01
CA ALA A 39 -3.94 -11.80 -1.51
C ALA A 39 -4.99 -12.78 -0.98
N GLU A 40 -5.96 -12.30 -0.19
CA GLU A 40 -7.03 -13.12 0.38
C GLU A 40 -7.88 -13.82 -0.70
N ALA A 41 -8.20 -13.11 -1.78
CA ALA A 41 -8.95 -13.67 -2.91
C ALA A 41 -8.26 -14.88 -3.57
N PHE A 42 -6.92 -14.96 -3.49
CA PHE A 42 -6.12 -16.07 -4.00
C PHE A 42 -5.58 -16.98 -2.90
N SER A 43 -6.25 -17.05 -1.75
CA SER A 43 -5.86 -17.86 -0.58
C SER A 43 -4.49 -17.50 0.02
N GLY A 44 -3.93 -16.35 -0.35
CA GLY A 44 -2.75 -15.74 0.25
C GLY A 44 -3.08 -15.01 1.55
N LYS A 45 -2.06 -14.34 2.11
CA LYS A 45 -2.21 -13.61 3.37
C LYS A 45 -2.13 -12.09 3.17
N GLY A 46 -3.21 -11.40 3.48
CA GLY A 46 -3.28 -9.94 3.44
C GLY A 46 -2.92 -9.29 4.78
N TYR A 47 -2.17 -8.19 4.74
CA TYR A 47 -1.92 -7.31 5.87
C TYR A 47 -2.26 -5.86 5.49
N HIS A 48 -3.15 -5.25 6.25
CA HIS A 48 -3.40 -3.81 6.18
C HIS A 48 -2.64 -3.13 7.30
N VAL A 49 -1.75 -2.19 6.96
CA VAL A 49 -0.89 -1.51 7.94
C VAL A 49 -0.95 0.00 7.72
N THR A 50 -0.74 0.77 8.78
CA THR A 50 -0.78 2.24 8.77
C THR A 50 0.44 2.85 9.45
N THR A 51 1.21 2.05 10.20
CA THR A 51 2.42 2.51 10.89
C THR A 51 3.66 1.73 10.46
N PRO A 52 4.87 2.31 10.61
CA PRO A 52 6.11 1.58 10.38
C PRO A 52 6.27 0.34 11.28
N ALA A 53 5.79 0.41 12.54
CA ALA A 53 5.86 -0.72 13.46
C ALA A 53 4.99 -1.90 13.00
N GLU A 54 3.77 -1.62 12.53
CA GLU A 54 2.88 -2.63 11.93
C GLU A 54 3.49 -3.24 10.67
N LEU A 55 4.10 -2.43 9.81
CA LEU A 55 4.79 -2.92 8.62
C LEU A 55 5.96 -3.86 8.98
N THR A 56 6.77 -3.49 9.97
CA THR A 56 7.88 -4.34 10.46
C THR A 56 7.36 -5.67 11.00
N ALA A 57 6.28 -5.64 11.80
CA ALA A 57 5.68 -6.86 12.35
C ALA A 57 5.14 -7.77 11.23
N ALA A 58 4.34 -7.22 10.30
CA ALA A 58 3.77 -7.96 9.19
C ALA A 58 4.83 -8.56 8.26
N LEU A 59 5.90 -7.80 7.96
CA LEU A 59 6.99 -8.28 7.13
C LEU A 59 7.79 -9.38 7.82
N THR A 60 8.08 -9.22 9.11
CA THR A 60 8.79 -10.25 9.91
C THR A 60 7.99 -11.55 9.92
N GLU A 61 6.69 -11.47 10.17
CA GLU A 61 5.80 -12.63 10.16
C GLU A 61 5.73 -13.29 8.77
N ALA A 62 5.56 -12.50 7.71
CA ALA A 62 5.50 -13.02 6.34
C ALA A 62 6.78 -13.77 5.95
N LEU A 63 7.95 -13.23 6.29
CA LEU A 63 9.25 -13.85 6.01
C LEU A 63 9.50 -15.10 6.86
N ALA A 64 9.07 -15.12 8.12
CA ALA A 64 9.25 -16.24 9.03
C ALA A 64 8.27 -17.40 8.79
N SER A 65 7.14 -17.15 8.11
CA SER A 65 6.04 -18.12 7.97
C SER A 65 6.44 -19.44 7.29
N GLY A 66 7.52 -19.46 6.49
CA GLY A 66 7.89 -20.61 5.66
C GLY A 66 6.82 -20.97 4.61
N ASP A 67 5.78 -20.16 4.49
CA ASP A 67 4.62 -20.41 3.66
C ASP A 67 4.94 -20.06 2.21
N ARG A 68 4.55 -20.94 1.28
CA ARG A 68 4.72 -20.67 -0.15
C ARG A 68 3.65 -19.73 -0.69
N ARG A 69 2.60 -19.46 0.08
CA ARG A 69 1.52 -18.55 -0.30
C ARG A 69 2.01 -17.11 -0.43
N SER A 70 1.43 -16.38 -1.36
CA SER A 70 1.73 -14.97 -1.56
C SER A 70 1.20 -14.14 -0.39
N SER A 71 1.96 -13.14 0.03
CA SER A 71 1.50 -12.16 1.02
C SER A 71 1.59 -10.73 0.48
N ILE A 72 0.64 -9.88 0.89
CA ILE A 72 0.61 -8.46 0.52
C ILE A 72 0.48 -7.62 1.79
N ALA A 73 1.43 -6.71 2.02
CA ALA A 73 1.31 -5.67 3.03
C ALA A 73 1.03 -4.33 2.36
N SER A 74 -0.13 -3.72 2.62
CA SER A 74 -0.51 -2.43 2.06
C SER A 74 -0.47 -1.35 3.15
N SER A 75 0.35 -0.31 2.93
CA SER A 75 0.46 0.83 3.82
C SER A 75 -0.25 2.05 3.26
N ALA A 76 -1.31 2.51 3.93
CA ALA A 76 -1.91 3.81 3.63
C ALA A 76 -0.95 4.92 4.07
N ARG A 77 -0.53 5.76 3.14
CA ARG A 77 0.35 6.90 3.44
C ARG A 77 -0.46 8.19 3.64
N PRO A 78 -0.02 9.07 4.57
CA PRO A 78 -0.72 10.33 4.80
C PRO A 78 -0.62 11.27 3.58
N PRO A 79 -1.54 12.24 3.46
CA PRO A 79 -1.46 13.29 2.42
C PRO A 79 -0.10 13.99 2.45
N GLY A 80 0.43 14.34 1.27
CA GLY A 80 1.76 14.96 1.14
C GLY A 80 2.96 14.01 1.30
N TRP A 81 2.75 12.73 1.62
CA TRP A 81 3.83 11.74 1.64
C TRP A 81 4.45 11.57 0.25
N ARG A 82 5.78 11.56 0.18
CA ARG A 82 6.51 11.34 -1.06
C ARG A 82 7.56 10.24 -0.91
N ALA A 83 7.72 9.42 -1.94
CA ALA A 83 8.62 8.27 -1.89
C ALA A 83 10.10 8.66 -1.67
N ASP A 84 10.50 9.86 -2.09
CA ASP A 84 11.83 10.45 -1.92
C ASP A 84 12.09 10.97 -0.48
N THR A 85 11.07 11.06 0.38
CA THR A 85 11.22 11.50 1.78
C THR A 85 11.58 10.38 2.75
N TRP A 86 11.73 9.14 2.28
CA TRP A 86 12.26 8.03 3.07
C TRP A 86 13.77 8.21 3.29
N ARG A 87 14.15 8.88 4.38
CA ARG A 87 15.51 8.79 4.93
C ARG A 87 15.53 7.76 6.04
N ALA A 88 16.42 6.78 5.88
CA ALA A 88 16.84 5.86 6.95
C ALA A 88 17.59 6.61 8.04
#